data_AF-A0A7S1PZT4-F1
#
_entry.id   AF-A0A7S1PZT4-F1
#
_cell.length_a   1.000
_cell.length_b   1.000
_cell.length_c   1.000
_cell.angle_alpha   90.00
_cell.angle_beta   90.00
_cell.angle_gamma   90.00
#
_symmetry.space_group_name_H-M   'P 1'
#
loop_
_entity.id
_entity.type
_entity.pdbx_description
1 polymer ?
#
loop_
_entity_poly.entity_id
_entity_poly.type
_entity_poly.pdbx_seq_one_letter_code
_entity_poly.pdbx_strand_id
1 'polypeptide(L)'
;LRPRDAARAEVLSVTEAGGATPAAPSRERDLWVAQTRAAPESRLPTEFLRAQLVAGLRKAFDDAIAVERLPAPKEALNRWLFQCRSRVPGGPGRELLVPVQSVAQAIAVAENTMGQELVADAVEAEGAVSADAVTAVRERAARAVATVVAQCPAAVEAPPQPSPTTTAFSVGSDGVARITVAATSEISGAPTLRPARHELLAPYVAKLRELHRRVTGTEDRNACDRDIAQLLTRYRTAAGPKANDGSGHHCAVPARVMDWFAEHAGVAMEGFASPLNCYFDTYCSAFADTDAVFGSCGSFFDHDFTAGAIEVNPPFVEEVMEPVRQRMIAQLRRAEEAGRALSFLLVVPEWRNPVTPCIARLEAMEGADARFLSRSISVHREEHCYSDGFQHCLKQSLFRPVHNTMVYVLQTTAAAEKWPFDDARVASLKATWAAVAAEAPPNPLIEAIKRGDVEERGGRRGHLAEAARES
;
A
#
# COMPACT_ATOMS: atom_id res chain seq x y z
N LEU A 1 -18.59 -8.92 -3.73
CA LEU A 1 -19.12 -7.67 -4.37
C LEU A 1 -18.27 -7.37 -5.60
N ARG A 2 -18.75 -7.66 -6.82
CA ARG A 2 -17.97 -7.50 -8.07
C ARG A 2 -18.48 -6.31 -8.89
N PRO A 3 -17.59 -5.43 -9.40
CA PRO A 3 -17.98 -4.36 -10.31
C PRO A 3 -17.28 -4.42 -11.66
N ARG A 4 -17.71 -5.33 -12.55
CA ARG A 4 -17.44 -5.26 -14.01
C ARG A 4 -18.23 -6.31 -14.82
N ASP A 5 -19.55 -6.16 -14.83
CA ASP A 5 -20.44 -6.81 -15.82
C ASP A 5 -21.53 -5.83 -16.33
N ALA A 6 -21.25 -4.52 -16.25
CA ALA A 6 -22.20 -3.46 -16.57
C ALA A 6 -22.19 -3.03 -18.06
N ALA A 7 -21.94 -3.97 -18.98
CA ALA A 7 -21.79 -3.69 -20.41
C ALA A 7 -22.40 -4.76 -21.34
N ARG A 8 -23.53 -5.36 -20.95
CA ARG A 8 -24.46 -6.06 -21.87
C ARG A 8 -25.86 -6.06 -21.27
N ALA A 9 -26.69 -5.13 -21.74
CA ALA A 9 -28.12 -5.17 -21.47
C ALA A 9 -28.79 -6.08 -22.53
N GLU A 10 -29.24 -7.25 -22.12
CA GLU A 10 -30.63 -7.70 -22.32
C GLU A 10 -30.87 -9.08 -21.69
N VAL A 11 -31.96 -9.15 -20.91
CA VAL A 11 -32.74 -10.34 -20.53
C VAL A 11 -31.96 -11.60 -20.12
N LEU A 12 -31.82 -11.81 -18.80
CA LEU A 12 -32.24 -13.07 -18.16
C LEU A 12 -32.54 -12.83 -16.67
N SER A 13 -33.42 -13.68 -16.12
CA SER A 13 -34.11 -13.50 -14.85
C SER A 13 -33.25 -13.76 -13.60
N VAL A 14 -33.69 -13.19 -12.48
CA VAL A 14 -33.23 -13.54 -11.12
C VAL A 14 -33.35 -15.04 -10.86
N THR A 15 -32.21 -15.72 -10.66
CA THR A 15 -32.11 -16.97 -9.89
C THR A 15 -30.76 -17.05 -9.15
N GLU A 16 -30.84 -16.94 -7.83
CA GLU A 16 -30.00 -17.57 -6.79
C GLU A 16 -28.59 -18.06 -7.16
N ALA A 17 -27.56 -17.29 -6.82
CA ALA A 17 -26.26 -17.79 -6.34
C ALA A 17 -25.49 -16.69 -5.59
N GLY A 18 -25.49 -16.74 -4.27
CA GLY A 18 -24.73 -15.80 -3.43
C GLY A 18 -23.23 -16.09 -3.47
N GLY A 19 -22.49 -15.39 -4.33
CA GLY A 19 -21.02 -15.45 -4.35
C GLY A 19 -20.41 -14.78 -3.12
N ALA A 20 -20.23 -15.55 -2.04
CA ALA A 20 -19.48 -15.13 -0.87
C ALA A 20 -18.00 -14.87 -1.24
N THR A 21 -17.38 -13.85 -0.62
CA THR A 21 -15.92 -13.80 -0.51
C THR A 21 -15.47 -15.10 0.16
N PRO A 22 -14.40 -15.78 -0.33
CA PRO A 22 -13.87 -16.93 0.38
C PRO A 22 -13.43 -16.48 1.78
N ALA A 23 -14.21 -16.85 2.78
CA ALA A 23 -13.82 -16.64 4.17
C ALA A 23 -12.67 -17.59 4.47
N ALA A 24 -11.69 -17.12 5.24
CA ALA A 24 -10.68 -17.98 5.83
C ALA A 24 -11.32 -19.19 6.53
N PRO A 25 -10.59 -20.31 6.69
CA PRO A 25 -10.97 -21.33 7.66
C PRO A 25 -11.24 -20.63 9.00
N SER A 26 -12.48 -20.69 9.50
CA SER A 26 -13.00 -19.73 10.49
C SER A 26 -12.04 -19.51 11.67
N ARG A 27 -11.51 -20.61 12.20
CA ARG A 27 -10.54 -20.64 13.30
C ARG A 27 -9.23 -19.87 13.05
N GLU A 28 -8.72 -19.82 11.81
CA GLU A 28 -7.49 -19.07 11.48
C GLU A 28 -7.79 -17.56 11.43
N ARG A 29 -8.92 -17.16 10.84
CA ARG A 29 -9.42 -15.77 10.88
C ARG A 29 -9.75 -15.29 12.29
N ASP A 30 -10.42 -16.12 13.10
CA ASP A 30 -10.75 -15.76 14.48
C ASP A 30 -9.47 -15.44 15.29
N LEU A 31 -8.38 -16.18 15.05
CA LEU A 31 -7.07 -15.92 15.66
C LEU A 31 -6.39 -14.64 15.16
N TRP A 32 -6.52 -14.28 13.88
CA TRP A 32 -5.99 -13.02 13.35
C TRP A 32 -6.83 -11.82 13.84
N VAL A 33 -8.16 -11.91 13.72
CA VAL A 33 -9.08 -10.84 14.15
C VAL A 33 -8.96 -10.58 15.65
N ALA A 34 -8.83 -11.61 16.50
CA ALA A 34 -8.64 -11.44 17.95
C ALA A 34 -7.33 -10.74 18.34
N GLN A 35 -6.33 -10.69 17.45
CA GLN A 35 -5.09 -9.92 17.67
C GLN A 35 -5.22 -8.45 17.27
N THR A 36 -6.29 -8.07 16.57
CA THR A 36 -6.56 -6.68 16.17
C THR A 36 -6.70 -5.84 17.43
N ARG A 37 -5.66 -5.07 17.74
CA ARG A 37 -5.70 -4.12 18.83
C ARG A 37 -6.70 -3.03 18.47
N ALA A 38 -7.49 -2.60 19.46
CA ALA A 38 -8.27 -1.38 19.32
C ALA A 38 -7.30 -0.21 19.08
N ALA A 39 -7.22 0.24 17.83
CA ALA A 39 -6.57 1.50 17.52
C ALA A 39 -7.43 2.64 18.10
N PRO A 40 -6.82 3.72 18.62
CA PRO A 40 -7.59 4.89 19.01
C PRO A 40 -8.34 5.42 17.77
N GLU A 41 -9.64 5.69 17.92
CA GLU A 41 -10.47 6.20 16.81
C GLU A 41 -9.84 7.47 16.22
N SER A 42 -9.43 7.42 14.94
CA SER A 42 -9.21 8.67 14.22
C SER A 42 -10.54 9.41 14.06
N ARG A 43 -10.44 10.73 13.88
CA ARG A 43 -11.60 11.59 13.59
C ARG A 43 -11.29 12.45 12.38
N LEU A 44 -12.34 12.75 11.61
CA LEU A 44 -12.26 13.49 10.35
C LEU A 44 -11.53 14.86 10.48
N PRO A 45 -11.70 15.67 11.54
CA PRO A 45 -10.91 16.89 11.72
C PRO A 45 -9.39 16.63 11.84
N THR A 46 -8.99 15.52 12.47
CA THR A 46 -7.57 15.14 12.62
C THR A 46 -6.95 14.78 11.27
N GLU A 47 -7.68 14.05 10.41
CA GLU A 47 -7.23 13.76 9.04
C GLU A 47 -7.09 15.03 8.20
N PHE A 48 -7.97 16.01 8.40
CA PHE A 48 -7.92 17.27 7.67
C PHE A 48 -6.75 18.15 8.11
N LEU A 49 -6.45 18.17 9.41
CA LEU A 49 -5.25 18.82 9.94
C LEU A 49 -3.98 18.12 9.42
N ARG A 50 -3.91 16.78 9.49
CA ARG A 50 -2.84 15.96 8.89
C ARG A 50 -2.63 16.32 7.41
N ALA A 51 -3.70 16.37 6.62
CA ALA A 51 -3.68 16.76 5.21
C ALA A 51 -3.14 18.17 4.97
N GLN A 52 -3.55 19.16 5.77
CA GLN A 52 -3.06 20.53 5.66
C GLN A 52 -1.57 20.64 6.02
N LEU A 53 -1.14 19.99 7.09
CA LEU A 53 0.25 19.99 7.54
C LEU A 53 1.17 19.34 6.49
N VAL A 54 0.80 18.19 5.94
CA VAL A 54 1.55 17.51 4.87
C VAL A 54 1.53 18.32 3.56
N ALA A 55 0.43 18.98 3.21
CA ALA A 55 0.39 19.87 2.04
C ALA A 55 1.31 21.09 2.20
N GLY A 56 1.34 21.71 3.39
CA GLY A 56 2.27 22.80 3.72
C GLY A 56 3.72 22.33 3.67
N LEU A 57 3.99 21.14 4.20
CA LEU A 57 5.30 20.49 4.17
C LEU A 57 5.78 20.22 2.73
N ARG A 58 4.93 19.62 1.89
CA ARG A 58 5.22 19.34 0.47
C ARG A 58 5.49 20.62 -0.31
N LYS A 59 4.72 21.69 -0.06
CA LYS A 59 4.98 23.00 -0.68
C LYS A 59 6.35 23.55 -0.28
N ALA A 60 6.69 23.50 1.02
CA ALA A 60 7.96 24.02 1.51
C ALA A 60 9.18 23.25 0.96
N PHE A 61 9.04 21.94 0.68
CA PHE A 61 10.07 21.18 -0.04
C PHE A 61 10.12 21.48 -1.53
N ASP A 62 8.97 21.52 -2.24
CA ASP A 62 8.91 21.92 -3.66
C ASP A 62 9.56 23.32 -3.84
N ASP A 63 9.29 24.28 -2.94
CA ASP A 63 9.93 25.61 -2.90
C ASP A 63 11.45 25.54 -2.65
N ALA A 64 11.90 24.73 -1.68
CA ALA A 64 13.31 24.62 -1.30
C ALA A 64 14.18 24.08 -2.45
N ILE A 65 13.65 23.09 -3.17
CA ILE A 65 14.31 22.42 -4.29
C ILE A 65 14.36 23.35 -5.51
N ALA A 66 13.30 24.11 -5.76
CA ALA A 66 13.25 25.12 -6.82
C ALA A 66 14.27 26.26 -6.63
N VAL A 67 14.58 26.66 -5.39
CA VAL A 67 15.61 27.68 -5.11
C VAL A 67 17.01 27.20 -5.50
N GLU A 68 17.37 25.96 -5.14
CA GLU A 68 18.67 25.37 -5.51
C GLU A 68 18.70 24.87 -6.97
N ARG A 69 17.61 25.05 -7.73
CA ARG A 69 17.43 24.62 -9.13
C ARG A 69 17.66 23.13 -9.38
N LEU A 70 17.41 22.31 -8.36
CA LEU A 70 17.53 20.87 -8.48
C LEU A 70 16.28 20.27 -9.15
N PRO A 71 16.40 19.15 -9.87
CA PRO A 71 15.25 18.43 -10.39
C PRO A 71 14.35 17.98 -9.23
N ALA A 72 13.04 18.20 -9.36
CA ALA A 72 12.08 17.82 -8.33
C ALA A 72 12.03 16.28 -8.18
N PRO A 73 12.54 15.72 -7.05
CA PRO A 73 12.66 14.29 -6.85
C PRO A 73 11.26 13.71 -6.66
N LYS A 74 10.86 12.85 -7.60
CA LYS A 74 9.53 12.26 -7.59
C LYS A 74 9.47 11.21 -6.51
N GLU A 75 8.53 11.38 -5.59
CA GLU A 75 8.23 10.47 -4.49
C GLU A 75 9.23 10.45 -3.32
N ALA A 76 10.35 11.19 -3.34
CA ALA A 76 11.27 11.27 -2.19
C ALA A 76 10.58 11.74 -0.89
N LEU A 77 9.64 12.69 -0.96
CA LEU A 77 8.80 13.04 0.20
C LEU A 77 7.97 11.85 0.70
N ASN A 78 7.37 11.11 -0.22
CA ASN A 78 6.52 9.97 0.13
C ASN A 78 7.37 8.85 0.73
N ARG A 79 8.54 8.56 0.15
CA ARG A 79 9.56 7.65 0.69
C ARG A 79 9.94 8.05 2.12
N TRP A 80 10.24 9.32 2.36
CA TRP A 80 10.52 9.86 3.69
C TRP A 80 9.33 9.70 4.66
N LEU A 81 8.10 10.02 4.25
CA LEU A 81 6.89 9.85 5.07
C LEU A 81 6.67 8.38 5.46
N PHE A 82 6.89 7.44 4.54
CA PHE A 82 6.80 6.01 4.84
C PHE A 82 7.96 5.50 5.70
N GLN A 83 9.20 5.98 5.48
CA GLN A 83 10.36 5.62 6.31
C GLN A 83 10.32 6.20 7.73
N CYS A 84 9.59 7.30 7.96
CA CYS A 84 9.36 7.81 9.31
C CYS A 84 8.67 6.76 10.22
N ARG A 85 7.92 5.79 9.66
CA ARG A 85 7.39 4.65 10.41
C ARG A 85 8.43 3.59 10.77
N SER A 86 9.48 3.40 9.96
CA SER A 86 10.46 2.32 10.15
C SER A 86 11.73 2.72 10.90
N ARG A 87 12.04 4.02 11.01
CA ARG A 87 13.33 4.51 11.52
C ARG A 87 13.31 5.20 12.89
N VAL A 88 12.15 5.41 13.52
CA VAL A 88 12.06 6.04 14.86
C VAL A 88 12.19 4.97 15.97
N PRO A 89 13.23 5.00 16.84
CA PRO A 89 13.36 4.03 17.91
C PRO A 89 12.33 4.29 19.03
N GLY A 90 11.37 3.38 19.24
CA GLY A 90 10.42 3.53 20.36
C GLY A 90 9.12 2.73 20.32
N GLY A 91 9.20 1.39 20.31
CA GLY A 91 8.06 0.49 20.60
C GLY A 91 6.99 0.34 19.50
N PRO A 92 6.15 -0.72 19.58
CA PRO A 92 5.12 -0.99 18.59
C PRO A 92 3.94 -0.02 18.71
N GLY A 93 3.48 0.55 17.59
CA GLY A 93 2.22 1.31 17.51
C GLY A 93 2.31 2.83 17.63
N ARG A 94 3.30 3.50 17.00
CA ARG A 94 3.29 4.97 16.82
C ARG A 94 3.24 5.36 15.34
N GLU A 95 2.03 5.74 14.91
CA GLU A 95 1.68 6.16 13.55
C GLU A 95 2.18 7.59 13.27
N LEU A 96 2.57 7.91 12.02
CA LEU A 96 2.75 9.30 11.59
C LEU A 96 2.26 9.55 10.16
N LEU A 97 1.44 10.59 10.02
CA LEU A 97 1.10 11.23 8.75
C LEU A 97 0.55 12.69 8.85
N VAL A 98 0.89 13.57 9.81
CA VAL A 98 1.96 13.60 10.82
C VAL A 98 1.57 14.60 11.94
N PRO A 99 1.47 14.18 13.23
CA PRO A 99 1.70 15.08 14.35
C PRO A 99 2.82 14.55 15.25
N VAL A 100 3.98 15.22 15.27
CA VAL A 100 5.18 14.67 15.92
C VAL A 100 5.20 14.97 17.42
N GLN A 101 5.46 13.94 18.22
CA GLN A 101 5.59 14.01 19.69
C GLN A 101 6.77 14.86 20.17
N SER A 102 7.68 15.28 19.27
CA SER A 102 8.62 16.37 19.52
C SER A 102 9.13 17.01 18.23
N VAL A 103 9.31 18.33 18.26
CA VAL A 103 9.98 19.11 17.19
C VAL A 103 11.39 18.54 16.90
N ALA A 104 12.11 18.13 17.95
CA ALA A 104 13.48 17.63 17.84
C ALA A 104 13.59 16.30 17.07
N GLN A 105 12.67 15.33 17.28
CA GLN A 105 12.68 14.06 16.54
C GLN A 105 12.34 14.28 15.06
N ALA A 106 11.37 15.16 14.76
CA ALA A 106 11.00 15.50 13.40
C ALA A 106 12.19 16.07 12.60
N ILE A 107 12.88 17.04 13.22
CA ILE A 107 14.08 17.68 12.67
C ILE A 107 15.20 16.64 12.49
N ALA A 108 15.50 15.83 13.51
CA ALA A 108 16.57 14.83 13.43
C ALA A 108 16.34 13.78 12.33
N VAL A 109 15.10 13.37 12.05
CA VAL A 109 14.81 12.47 10.92
C VAL A 109 14.95 13.20 9.58
N ALA A 110 14.49 14.45 9.47
CA ALA A 110 14.60 15.26 8.26
C ALA A 110 16.05 15.62 7.88
N GLU A 111 16.87 16.02 8.84
CA GLU A 111 18.28 16.39 8.67
C GLU A 111 19.12 15.20 8.19
N ASN A 112 18.92 14.04 8.82
CA ASN A 112 19.72 12.86 8.54
C ASN A 112 19.35 12.21 7.19
N THR A 113 18.07 11.87 6.96
CA THR A 113 17.69 10.99 5.84
C THR A 113 17.23 11.74 4.60
N MET A 114 16.35 12.73 4.73
CA MET A 114 15.65 13.32 3.59
C MET A 114 16.60 14.03 2.63
N GLY A 115 17.59 14.75 3.16
CA GLY A 115 18.63 15.37 2.34
C GLY A 115 19.54 14.39 1.60
N GLN A 116 19.58 13.11 1.99
CA GLN A 116 20.29 12.08 1.23
C GLN A 116 19.41 11.58 0.07
N GLU A 117 18.11 11.42 0.30
CA GLU A 117 17.17 10.92 -0.72
C GLU A 117 16.87 11.97 -1.80
N LEU A 118 16.62 13.22 -1.39
CA LEU A 118 16.42 14.34 -2.33
C LEU A 118 17.63 14.53 -3.25
N VAL A 119 18.83 14.20 -2.75
CA VAL A 119 20.09 14.28 -3.50
C VAL A 119 20.35 13.03 -4.31
N ALA A 120 20.03 11.83 -3.81
CA ALA A 120 20.13 10.60 -4.58
C ALA A 120 19.23 10.64 -5.84
N ASP A 121 17.96 10.98 -5.67
CA ASP A 121 17.00 11.17 -6.77
C ASP A 121 17.45 12.29 -7.74
N ALA A 122 18.07 13.37 -7.25
CA ALA A 122 18.59 14.45 -8.10
C ALA A 122 19.88 14.09 -8.83
N VAL A 123 20.74 13.28 -8.21
CA VAL A 123 21.95 12.71 -8.81
C VAL A 123 21.60 11.70 -9.91
N GLU A 124 20.58 10.87 -9.69
CA GLU A 124 20.03 9.97 -10.72
C GLU A 124 19.46 10.75 -11.92
N ALA A 125 18.89 11.93 -11.69
CA ALA A 125 18.24 12.73 -12.72
C ALA A 125 19.21 13.58 -13.57
N GLU A 126 20.24 14.20 -12.98
CA GLU A 126 21.11 15.17 -13.67
C GLU A 126 22.64 14.95 -13.46
N GLY A 127 23.06 13.91 -12.73
CA GLY A 127 24.46 13.61 -12.50
C GLY A 127 25.01 14.23 -11.20
N ALA A 128 26.01 15.10 -11.28
CA ALA A 128 26.69 15.60 -10.08
C ALA A 128 25.99 16.82 -9.44
N VAL A 129 25.46 16.65 -8.23
CA VAL A 129 24.91 17.75 -7.39
C VAL A 129 26.01 18.30 -6.46
N SER A 130 26.07 19.63 -6.27
CA SER A 130 27.09 20.26 -5.42
C SER A 130 26.80 20.06 -3.92
N ALA A 131 27.84 19.88 -3.12
CA ALA A 131 27.73 19.69 -1.66
C ALA A 131 27.06 20.87 -0.94
N ASP A 132 27.19 22.08 -1.47
CA ASP A 132 26.53 23.28 -0.94
C ASP A 132 25.01 23.22 -1.17
N ALA A 133 24.56 22.79 -2.36
CA ALA A 133 23.14 22.59 -2.65
C ALA A 133 22.53 21.47 -1.78
N VAL A 134 23.26 20.36 -1.57
CA VAL A 134 22.88 19.31 -0.62
C VAL A 134 22.62 19.88 0.78
N THR A 135 23.53 20.72 1.25
CA THR A 135 23.47 21.32 2.60
C THR A 135 22.33 22.33 2.69
N ALA A 136 22.16 23.19 1.69
CA ALA A 136 21.06 24.16 1.63
C ALA A 136 19.68 23.49 1.61
N VAL A 137 19.50 22.41 0.83
CA VAL A 137 18.27 21.61 0.84
C VAL A 137 18.01 21.02 2.22
N ARG A 138 19.02 20.39 2.85
CA ARG A 138 18.92 19.81 4.21
C ARG A 138 18.41 20.81 5.24
N GLU A 139 19.01 21.99 5.29
CA GLU A 139 18.60 23.02 6.25
C GLU A 139 17.20 23.58 5.96
N ARG A 140 16.88 23.85 4.69
CA ARG A 140 15.53 24.31 4.30
C ARG A 140 14.49 23.24 4.69
N ALA A 141 14.82 21.98 4.49
CA ALA A 141 13.99 20.84 4.86
C ALA A 141 13.75 20.76 6.37
N ALA A 142 14.81 20.85 7.19
CA ALA A 142 14.71 20.87 8.64
C ALA A 142 13.84 22.04 9.14
N ARG A 143 14.02 23.24 8.58
CA ARG A 143 13.21 24.44 8.89
C ARG A 143 11.73 24.28 8.50
N ALA A 144 11.44 23.64 7.36
CA ALA A 144 10.07 23.34 6.93
C ALA A 144 9.37 22.40 7.92
N VAL A 145 10.05 21.30 8.30
CA VAL A 145 9.54 20.36 9.30
C VAL A 145 9.33 21.04 10.65
N ALA A 146 10.29 21.84 11.13
CA ALA A 146 10.17 22.60 12.38
C ALA A 146 8.94 23.52 12.39
N THR A 147 8.69 24.20 11.26
CA THR A 147 7.54 25.11 11.09
C THR A 147 6.21 24.35 11.08
N VAL A 148 6.15 23.18 10.43
CA VAL A 148 4.95 22.33 10.39
C VAL A 148 4.67 21.73 11.77
N VAL A 149 5.67 21.27 12.51
CA VAL A 149 5.45 20.77 13.89
C VAL A 149 5.04 21.90 14.84
N ALA A 150 5.55 23.12 14.67
CA ALA A 150 5.09 24.28 15.44
C ALA A 150 3.62 24.69 15.15
N GLN A 151 3.04 24.21 14.03
CA GLN A 151 1.62 24.39 13.70
C GLN A 151 0.72 23.26 14.23
N CYS A 152 1.29 22.18 14.81
CA CYS A 152 0.52 21.15 15.51
C CYS A 152 0.00 21.71 16.85
N PRO A 153 -1.32 21.88 17.04
CA PRO A 153 -1.85 22.36 18.31
C PRO A 153 -1.80 21.25 19.35
N ALA A 154 -1.48 21.60 20.60
CA ALA A 154 -1.48 20.65 21.74
C ALA A 154 -2.84 19.95 21.94
N ALA A 155 -3.94 20.53 21.43
CA ALA A 155 -5.27 19.93 21.45
C ALA A 155 -5.39 18.61 20.66
N VAL A 156 -4.43 18.25 19.80
CA VAL A 156 -4.38 16.92 19.15
C VAL A 156 -4.18 15.79 20.17
N GLU A 157 -3.64 16.09 21.36
CA GLU A 157 -3.39 15.12 22.44
C GLU A 157 -4.54 15.01 23.47
N ALA A 158 -5.56 15.87 23.39
CA ALA A 158 -6.64 15.94 24.37
C ALA A 158 -7.82 15.00 24.03
N PRO A 159 -8.50 14.39 25.03
CA PRO A 159 -9.65 13.52 24.78
C PRO A 159 -10.80 14.30 24.10
N PRO A 160 -11.30 13.84 22.93
CA PRO A 160 -12.03 14.71 22.00
C PRO A 160 -13.55 14.80 22.25
N GLN A 161 -14.07 16.02 22.27
CA GLN A 161 -15.51 16.31 22.27
C GLN A 161 -16.19 15.89 20.94
N PRO A 162 -17.46 15.45 20.94
CA PRO A 162 -18.18 15.11 19.71
C PRO A 162 -18.70 16.37 18.99
N SER A 163 -18.54 16.42 17.66
CA SER A 163 -19.05 17.51 16.80
C SER A 163 -19.53 16.97 15.44
N PRO A 164 -20.57 17.59 14.83
CA PRO A 164 -21.19 17.07 13.61
C PRO A 164 -20.51 17.56 12.34
N THR A 165 -19.35 16.98 11.99
CA THR A 165 -18.78 17.19 10.65
C THR A 165 -19.70 16.59 9.58
N THR A 166 -20.29 17.43 8.73
CA THR A 166 -21.24 16.98 7.68
C THR A 166 -20.51 16.43 6.46
N THR A 167 -20.76 15.16 6.16
CA THR A 167 -20.38 14.47 4.91
C THR A 167 -21.57 14.39 3.95
N ALA A 168 -21.44 14.95 2.76
CA ALA A 168 -22.44 14.86 1.69
C ALA A 168 -22.00 13.84 0.63
N PHE A 169 -22.78 12.78 0.45
CA PHE A 169 -22.54 11.73 -0.55
C PHE A 169 -23.49 11.91 -1.75
N SER A 170 -22.95 11.82 -2.96
CA SER A 170 -23.72 11.78 -4.20
C SER A 170 -23.10 10.76 -5.16
N VAL A 171 -23.90 10.14 -6.02
CA VAL A 171 -23.40 9.26 -7.09
C VAL A 171 -23.86 9.85 -8.42
N GLY A 172 -22.91 10.14 -9.31
CA GLY A 172 -23.21 10.62 -10.65
C GLY A 172 -23.65 9.49 -11.58
N SER A 173 -24.31 9.86 -12.68
CA SER A 173 -24.64 8.95 -13.79
C SER A 173 -23.42 8.34 -14.49
N ASP A 174 -22.23 8.89 -14.22
CA ASP A 174 -20.92 8.39 -14.67
C ASP A 174 -20.40 7.20 -13.85
N GLY A 175 -21.12 6.80 -12.79
CA GLY A 175 -20.74 5.74 -11.85
C GLY A 175 -19.74 6.20 -10.78
N VAL A 176 -19.45 7.50 -10.69
CA VAL A 176 -18.50 8.06 -9.73
C VAL A 176 -19.28 8.59 -8.51
N ALA A 177 -18.93 8.06 -7.33
CA ALA A 177 -19.35 8.61 -6.06
C ALA A 177 -18.49 9.82 -5.70
N ARG A 178 -19.14 10.88 -5.24
CA ARG A 178 -18.54 12.16 -4.85
C ARG A 178 -18.92 12.45 -3.41
N ILE A 179 -17.89 12.66 -2.60
CA ILE A 179 -17.99 12.87 -1.16
C ILE A 179 -17.44 14.25 -0.86
N THR A 180 -18.29 15.15 -0.35
CA THR A 180 -17.88 16.48 0.08
C THR A 180 -17.91 16.54 1.59
N VAL A 181 -16.80 16.96 2.21
CA VAL A 181 -16.73 17.27 3.63
C VAL A 181 -16.74 18.78 3.78
N ALA A 182 -17.61 19.30 4.65
CA ALA A 182 -17.67 20.73 4.94
C ALA A 182 -16.38 21.25 5.61
N ALA A 183 -16.11 22.54 5.44
CA ALA A 183 -15.08 23.25 6.20
C ALA A 183 -15.50 23.36 7.68
N THR A 184 -14.60 23.06 8.62
CA THR A 184 -14.87 23.18 10.06
C THR A 184 -13.68 23.78 10.80
N SER A 185 -13.92 24.34 11.99
CA SER A 185 -12.89 24.94 12.87
C SER A 185 -12.86 24.22 14.22
N GLU A 186 -12.94 22.90 14.20
CA GLU A 186 -13.26 22.07 15.38
C GLU A 186 -12.07 21.81 16.32
N ILE A 187 -10.82 21.94 15.83
CA ILE A 187 -9.63 21.74 16.66
C ILE A 187 -9.20 23.10 17.23
N SER A 188 -9.25 23.24 18.57
CA SER A 188 -8.85 24.48 19.25
C SER A 188 -7.38 24.84 18.95
N GLY A 189 -7.16 26.05 18.45
CA GLY A 189 -5.84 26.54 18.03
C GLY A 189 -5.36 26.05 16.65
N ALA A 190 -6.13 25.22 15.95
CA ALA A 190 -5.84 24.86 14.55
C ALA A 190 -6.28 25.96 13.57
N PRO A 191 -5.68 26.05 12.38
CA PRO A 191 -6.23 26.82 11.27
C PRO A 191 -7.60 26.28 10.82
N THR A 192 -8.44 27.14 10.24
CA THR A 192 -9.72 26.72 9.65
C THR A 192 -9.51 25.64 8.59
N LEU A 193 -10.16 24.48 8.78
CA LEU A 193 -10.03 23.35 7.88
C LEU A 193 -10.73 23.65 6.56
N ARG A 194 -10.04 23.38 5.45
CA ARG A 194 -10.59 23.57 4.11
C ARG A 194 -11.55 22.42 3.79
N PRO A 195 -12.62 22.66 3.01
CA PRO A 195 -13.49 21.57 2.58
C PRO A 195 -12.70 20.64 1.65
N ALA A 196 -12.91 19.34 1.75
CA ALA A 196 -12.30 18.36 0.85
C ALA A 196 -13.36 17.63 0.02
N ARG A 197 -12.97 17.24 -1.19
CA ARG A 197 -13.79 16.47 -2.12
C ARG A 197 -13.09 15.18 -2.49
N HIS A 198 -13.70 14.05 -2.15
CA HIS A 198 -13.24 12.73 -2.54
C HIS A 198 -14.11 12.18 -3.67
N GLU A 199 -13.46 11.43 -4.54
CA GLU A 199 -14.09 10.74 -5.67
C GLU A 199 -13.54 9.32 -5.69
N LEU A 200 -14.44 8.37 -5.93
CA LEU A 200 -14.19 6.94 -6.10
C LEU A 200 -15.35 6.33 -6.88
N LEU A 201 -15.15 5.17 -7.50
CA LEU A 201 -16.21 4.45 -8.21
C LEU A 201 -17.25 3.95 -7.22
N ALA A 202 -18.54 4.11 -7.53
CA ALA A 202 -19.65 3.76 -6.63
C ALA A 202 -19.60 2.32 -6.07
N PRO A 203 -19.09 1.31 -6.78
CA PRO A 203 -18.96 -0.03 -6.20
C PRO A 203 -17.90 -0.16 -5.10
N TYR A 204 -16.89 0.71 -5.06
CA TYR A 204 -15.96 0.77 -3.92
C TYR A 204 -16.62 1.38 -2.68
N VAL A 205 -17.59 2.29 -2.84
CA VAL A 205 -18.46 2.71 -1.72
C VAL A 205 -19.28 1.53 -1.21
N ALA A 206 -19.82 0.69 -2.09
CA ALA A 206 -20.54 -0.52 -1.69
C ALA A 206 -19.62 -1.54 -0.97
N LYS A 207 -18.38 -1.74 -1.45
CA LYS A 207 -17.35 -2.54 -0.76
C LYS A 207 -17.07 -2.01 0.64
N LEU A 208 -16.74 -0.71 0.76
CA LEU A 208 -16.39 -0.09 2.04
C LEU A 208 -17.55 -0.14 3.05
N ARG A 209 -18.79 0.06 2.60
CA ARG A 209 -19.99 -0.07 3.45
C ARG A 209 -20.21 -1.50 3.94
N GLU A 210 -19.98 -2.52 3.11
CA GLU A 210 -20.07 -3.92 3.54
C GLU A 210 -18.94 -4.32 4.51
N LEU A 211 -17.71 -3.87 4.26
CA LEU A 211 -16.59 -4.06 5.18
C LEU A 211 -16.87 -3.42 6.55
N HIS A 212 -17.35 -2.18 6.54
CA HIS A 212 -17.72 -1.45 7.76
C HIS A 212 -18.84 -2.13 8.54
N ARG A 213 -19.91 -2.55 7.85
CA ARG A 213 -21.04 -3.29 8.44
C ARG A 213 -20.58 -4.62 9.08
N ARG A 214 -19.64 -5.34 8.46
CA ARG A 214 -19.11 -6.61 9.00
C ARG A 214 -18.34 -6.44 10.31
N VAL A 215 -17.57 -5.36 10.44
CA VAL A 215 -16.73 -5.12 11.63
C VAL A 215 -17.52 -4.45 12.75
N THR A 216 -18.27 -3.40 12.42
CA THR A 216 -18.94 -2.55 13.42
C THR A 216 -20.33 -3.08 13.81
N GLY A 217 -20.96 -3.89 12.96
CA GLY A 217 -22.36 -4.30 13.09
C GLY A 217 -23.38 -3.16 12.91
N THR A 218 -22.95 -1.92 12.62
CA THR A 218 -23.85 -0.77 12.51
C THR A 218 -24.43 -0.62 11.10
N GLU A 219 -25.68 -0.14 11.04
CA GLU A 219 -26.32 0.32 9.81
C GLU A 219 -26.38 1.86 9.74
N ASP A 220 -25.76 2.59 10.68
CA ASP A 220 -25.65 4.04 10.62
C ASP A 220 -24.79 4.46 9.42
N ARG A 221 -25.48 4.77 8.32
CA ARG A 221 -24.89 5.29 7.10
C ARG A 221 -24.05 6.54 7.34
N ASN A 222 -24.44 7.41 8.27
CA ASN A 222 -23.69 8.65 8.53
C ASN A 222 -22.36 8.35 9.23
N ALA A 223 -22.28 7.33 10.09
CA ALA A 223 -21.01 6.86 10.66
C ALA A 223 -20.10 6.30 9.58
N CYS A 224 -20.58 5.33 8.80
CA CYS A 224 -19.81 4.74 7.70
C CYS A 224 -19.33 5.80 6.69
N ASP A 225 -20.21 6.74 6.32
CA ASP A 225 -19.90 7.81 5.37
C ASP A 225 -18.85 8.81 5.92
N ARG A 226 -18.80 9.05 7.24
CA ARG A 226 -17.68 9.76 7.88
C ARG A 226 -16.39 8.96 7.78
N ASP A 227 -16.40 7.69 8.15
CA ASP A 227 -15.19 6.85 8.20
C ASP A 227 -14.58 6.63 6.80
N ILE A 228 -15.43 6.52 5.76
CA ILE A 228 -14.98 6.52 4.36
C ILE A 228 -14.30 7.86 4.00
N ALA A 229 -14.81 8.99 4.47
CA ALA A 229 -14.15 10.29 4.25
C ALA A 229 -12.81 10.40 5.01
N GLN A 230 -12.70 9.81 6.21
CA GLN A 230 -11.44 9.75 6.96
C GLN A 230 -10.39 8.95 6.17
N LEU A 231 -10.74 7.72 5.80
CA LEU A 231 -9.93 6.81 4.98
C LEU A 231 -9.42 7.48 3.70
N LEU A 232 -10.31 8.12 2.94
CA LEU A 232 -9.96 8.76 1.68
C LEU A 232 -9.14 10.04 1.87
N THR A 233 -9.21 10.69 3.04
CA THR A 233 -8.33 11.80 3.40
C THR A 233 -6.94 11.29 3.76
N ARG A 234 -6.86 10.24 4.59
CA ARG A 234 -5.63 9.56 4.98
C ARG A 234 -4.82 9.10 3.76
N TYR A 235 -5.43 8.28 2.90
CA TYR A 235 -4.72 7.69 1.76
C TYR A 235 -4.32 8.73 0.71
N ARG A 236 -5.09 9.80 0.52
CA ARG A 236 -4.68 10.92 -0.36
C ARG A 236 -3.59 11.79 0.24
N THR A 237 -3.57 11.95 1.56
CA THR A 237 -2.47 12.64 2.26
C THR A 237 -1.16 11.85 2.12
N ALA A 238 -1.24 10.51 2.19
CA ALA A 238 -0.12 9.62 1.96
C ALA A 238 0.37 9.63 0.50
N ALA A 239 -0.55 9.66 -0.46
CA ALA A 239 -0.24 9.65 -1.89
C ALA A 239 0.32 11.00 -2.38
N GLY A 240 -0.33 12.11 -2.04
CA GLY A 240 -0.02 13.44 -2.55
C GLY A 240 -1.16 14.04 -3.41
N PRO A 241 -1.09 15.36 -3.70
CA PRO A 241 -2.20 16.09 -4.31
C PRO A 241 -2.25 16.07 -5.85
N LYS A 242 -1.17 15.67 -6.55
CA LYS A 242 -1.09 15.70 -8.03
C LYS A 242 -1.73 14.43 -8.61
N ALA A 243 -2.26 14.51 -9.83
CA ALA A 243 -2.73 13.31 -10.53
C ALA A 243 -1.54 12.33 -10.70
N ASN A 244 -1.73 11.08 -10.26
CA ASN A 244 -0.73 10.01 -10.22
C ASN A 244 0.41 10.18 -9.18
N ASP A 245 0.38 11.19 -8.30
CA ASP A 245 1.19 11.17 -7.06
C ASP A 245 0.88 9.87 -6.30
N GLY A 246 1.90 9.17 -5.80
CA GLY A 246 1.71 7.90 -5.11
C GLY A 246 1.49 6.68 -6.01
N SER A 247 1.38 6.83 -7.34
CA SER A 247 1.15 5.70 -8.27
C SER A 247 2.38 4.81 -8.43
N GLY A 248 2.16 3.50 -8.57
CA GLY A 248 3.24 2.53 -8.76
C GLY A 248 4.00 2.09 -7.49
N HIS A 249 3.75 2.67 -6.31
CA HIS A 249 4.39 2.18 -5.06
C HIS A 249 3.89 0.81 -4.60
N HIS A 250 2.62 0.52 -4.87
CA HIS A 250 1.96 -0.72 -4.49
C HIS A 250 0.84 -0.99 -5.50
N CYS A 251 0.84 -2.17 -6.08
CA CYS A 251 -0.19 -2.66 -6.98
C CYS A 251 -0.65 -4.03 -6.51
N ALA A 252 -1.97 -4.25 -6.46
CA ALA A 252 -2.54 -5.48 -5.92
C ALA A 252 -2.48 -6.63 -6.94
N VAL A 253 -2.36 -7.86 -6.44
CA VAL A 253 -2.52 -9.06 -7.25
C VAL A 253 -3.95 -9.10 -7.82
N PRO A 254 -4.17 -9.45 -9.10
CA PRO A 254 -5.50 -9.44 -9.69
C PRO A 254 -6.46 -10.42 -8.99
N ALA A 255 -7.75 -10.06 -8.89
CA ALA A 255 -8.74 -10.86 -8.15
C ALA A 255 -8.81 -12.34 -8.58
N ARG A 256 -8.71 -12.64 -9.88
CA ARG A 256 -8.69 -14.01 -10.42
C ARG A 256 -7.45 -14.83 -10.01
N VAL A 257 -6.36 -14.17 -9.64
CA VAL A 257 -5.14 -14.80 -9.10
C VAL A 257 -5.27 -14.96 -7.57
N MET A 258 -5.92 -14.01 -6.89
CA MET A 258 -6.29 -14.15 -5.47
C MET A 258 -7.29 -15.30 -5.25
N ASP A 259 -8.26 -15.47 -6.16
CA ASP A 259 -9.16 -16.64 -6.21
C ASP A 259 -8.32 -17.94 -6.24
N TRP A 260 -7.32 -18.01 -7.12
CA TRP A 260 -6.41 -19.16 -7.22
C TRP A 260 -5.59 -19.37 -5.94
N PHE A 261 -5.02 -18.30 -5.35
CA PHE A 261 -4.28 -18.39 -4.08
C PHE A 261 -5.17 -18.90 -2.94
N ALA A 262 -6.44 -18.47 -2.87
CA ALA A 262 -7.37 -18.95 -1.86
C ALA A 262 -7.69 -20.45 -2.03
N GLU A 263 -8.02 -20.86 -3.25
CA GLU A 263 -8.45 -22.23 -3.56
C GLU A 263 -7.30 -23.26 -3.51
N HIS A 264 -6.10 -22.90 -4.01
CA HIS A 264 -5.02 -23.87 -4.26
C HIS A 264 -3.86 -23.77 -3.25
N ALA A 265 -3.65 -22.59 -2.67
CA ALA A 265 -2.62 -22.33 -1.66
C ALA A 265 -3.19 -22.04 -0.26
N GLY A 266 -4.52 -22.06 -0.10
CA GLY A 266 -5.21 -21.83 1.17
C GLY A 266 -5.12 -20.41 1.71
N VAL A 267 -4.68 -19.45 0.89
CA VAL A 267 -4.50 -18.06 1.33
C VAL A 267 -5.82 -17.46 1.77
N ALA A 268 -5.80 -16.78 2.90
CA ALA A 268 -7.01 -16.19 3.47
C ALA A 268 -6.82 -14.81 4.11
N MET A 269 -5.64 -14.23 3.92
CA MET A 269 -5.27 -12.92 4.44
C MET A 269 -4.23 -12.27 3.52
N GLU A 270 -4.34 -10.95 3.33
CA GLU A 270 -3.29 -10.12 2.72
C GLU A 270 -2.40 -9.51 3.82
N GLY A 271 -1.10 -9.70 3.72
CA GLY A 271 -0.11 -9.09 4.61
C GLY A 271 0.09 -7.60 4.34
N PHE A 272 -0.24 -7.12 3.15
CA PHE A 272 -0.11 -5.71 2.75
C PHE A 272 -1.29 -5.29 1.87
N ALA A 273 -2.27 -4.61 2.46
CA ALA A 273 -3.42 -4.07 1.74
C ALA A 273 -3.93 -2.76 2.36
N SER A 274 -5.14 -2.39 1.95
CA SER A 274 -5.93 -1.26 2.42
C SER A 274 -7.40 -1.59 2.22
N PRO A 275 -8.34 -0.91 2.90
CA PRO A 275 -9.77 -1.05 2.59
C PRO A 275 -10.09 -0.74 1.12
N LEU A 276 -9.27 0.11 0.47
CA LEU A 276 -9.40 0.53 -0.92
C LEU A 276 -8.95 -0.54 -1.92
N ASN A 277 -8.04 -1.45 -1.57
CA ASN A 277 -7.50 -2.44 -2.51
C ASN A 277 -7.55 -3.92 -2.08
N CYS A 278 -7.91 -4.24 -0.83
CA CYS A 278 -7.97 -5.62 -0.36
C CYS A 278 -8.91 -6.53 -1.19
N TYR A 279 -8.55 -7.80 -1.28
CA TYR A 279 -9.39 -8.87 -1.80
C TYR A 279 -10.17 -9.54 -0.65
N PHE A 280 -9.50 -9.87 0.45
CA PHE A 280 -10.12 -10.46 1.65
C PHE A 280 -10.70 -9.37 2.58
N ASP A 281 -11.57 -9.78 3.50
CA ASP A 281 -12.05 -8.96 4.61
C ASP A 281 -11.23 -9.16 5.90
N THR A 282 -10.01 -9.70 5.76
CA THR A 282 -8.99 -9.83 6.81
C THR A 282 -7.64 -9.55 6.18
N TYR A 283 -7.00 -8.45 6.57
CA TYR A 283 -5.75 -7.99 5.96
C TYR A 283 -4.94 -7.11 6.92
N CYS A 284 -3.63 -7.02 6.74
CA CYS A 284 -2.81 -5.99 7.37
C CYS A 284 -2.74 -4.73 6.50
N SER A 285 -2.66 -3.55 7.12
CA SER A 285 -2.61 -2.25 6.42
C SER A 285 -1.65 -1.25 7.06
N ALA A 286 -1.54 -0.08 6.45
CA ALA A 286 -0.64 0.98 6.90
C ALA A 286 -1.18 1.80 8.08
N PHE A 287 -2.51 1.91 8.23
CA PHE A 287 -3.16 2.90 9.08
C PHE A 287 -4.24 2.24 9.94
N ALA A 288 -3.84 1.68 11.09
CA ALA A 288 -4.76 0.93 11.93
C ALA A 288 -5.92 1.83 12.45
N ASP A 289 -5.63 3.08 12.79
CA ASP A 289 -6.60 4.07 13.26
C ASP A 289 -7.74 4.39 12.27
N THR A 290 -7.50 4.34 10.95
CA THR A 290 -8.53 4.55 9.92
C THR A 290 -9.09 3.27 9.31
N ASP A 291 -8.31 2.17 9.32
CA ASP A 291 -8.61 0.99 8.52
C ASP A 291 -9.21 -0.15 9.33
N ALA A 292 -9.07 -0.16 10.66
CA ALA A 292 -9.58 -1.22 11.53
C ALA A 292 -11.11 -1.39 11.39
N VAL A 293 -11.86 -0.29 11.30
CA VAL A 293 -13.32 -0.30 11.09
C VAL A 293 -13.73 -0.89 9.74
N PHE A 294 -12.79 -1.17 8.83
CA PHE A 294 -13.04 -1.85 7.55
C PHE A 294 -12.40 -3.26 7.46
N GLY A 295 -11.80 -3.76 8.54
CA GLY A 295 -11.27 -5.13 8.61
C GLY A 295 -9.74 -5.24 8.65
N SER A 296 -9.03 -4.12 8.83
CA SER A 296 -7.58 -4.17 9.05
C SER A 296 -7.22 -4.79 10.40
N CYS A 297 -6.33 -5.77 10.37
CA CYS A 297 -5.67 -6.39 11.52
C CYS A 297 -4.44 -5.59 12.00
N GLY A 298 -4.26 -4.36 11.51
CA GLY A 298 -3.12 -3.49 11.81
C GLY A 298 -1.90 -3.74 10.93
N SER A 299 -0.72 -3.45 11.45
CA SER A 299 0.55 -3.50 10.73
C SER A 299 1.13 -4.93 10.66
N PHE A 300 1.59 -5.35 9.49
CA PHE A 300 2.27 -6.64 9.26
C PHE A 300 3.43 -6.90 10.23
N PHE A 301 4.18 -5.85 10.55
CA PHE A 301 5.34 -5.93 11.44
C PHE A 301 4.95 -6.12 12.92
N ASP A 302 3.71 -5.82 13.27
CA ASP A 302 3.17 -5.92 14.63
C ASP A 302 2.28 -7.17 14.83
N HIS A 303 1.74 -7.74 13.76
CA HIS A 303 0.81 -8.89 13.77
C HIS A 303 1.50 -10.25 13.99
N ASP A 304 0.95 -11.14 14.83
CA ASP A 304 1.55 -12.45 15.16
C ASP A 304 0.96 -13.58 14.28
N PHE A 305 1.67 -13.89 13.20
CA PHE A 305 1.33 -14.95 12.26
C PHE A 305 1.71 -16.32 12.84
N THR A 306 0.77 -16.96 13.53
CA THR A 306 1.01 -18.24 14.23
C THR A 306 0.56 -19.48 13.45
N ALA A 307 -0.27 -19.31 12.42
CA ALA A 307 -0.75 -20.33 11.49
C ALA A 307 -1.45 -19.66 10.29
N GLY A 308 -1.85 -20.46 9.31
CA GLY A 308 -2.62 -20.05 8.13
C GLY A 308 -1.74 -19.81 6.90
N ALA A 309 -2.36 -19.37 5.80
CA ALA A 309 -1.64 -18.94 4.60
C ALA A 309 -1.95 -17.48 4.26
N ILE A 310 -0.92 -16.71 3.98
CA ILE A 310 -0.96 -15.25 3.83
C ILE A 310 -0.27 -14.86 2.51
N GLU A 311 -0.94 -14.06 1.68
CA GLU A 311 -0.31 -13.38 0.55
C GLU A 311 0.49 -12.19 1.09
N VAL A 312 1.70 -11.97 0.60
CA VAL A 312 2.58 -10.90 1.07
C VAL A 312 3.10 -10.15 -0.15
N ASN A 313 2.36 -9.14 -0.58
CA ASN A 313 2.73 -8.22 -1.65
C ASN A 313 3.10 -6.83 -1.08
N PRO A 314 4.31 -6.64 -0.54
CA PRO A 314 4.69 -5.37 0.08
C PRO A 314 4.83 -4.26 -0.98
N PRO A 315 4.75 -2.98 -0.58
CA PRO A 315 5.20 -1.88 -1.44
C PRO A 315 6.60 -2.15 -1.99
N PHE A 316 6.79 -1.87 -3.29
CA PHE A 316 8.03 -2.19 -4.02
C PHE A 316 9.13 -1.18 -3.68
N VAL A 317 9.66 -1.31 -2.46
CA VAL A 317 10.64 -0.44 -1.82
C VAL A 317 11.57 -1.34 -1.02
N GLU A 318 12.87 -1.31 -1.30
CA GLU A 318 13.84 -2.25 -0.73
C GLU A 318 13.89 -2.20 0.81
N GLU A 319 13.75 -1.00 1.37
CA GLU A 319 13.71 -0.74 2.81
C GLU A 319 12.47 -1.32 3.51
N VAL A 320 11.47 -1.78 2.75
CA VAL A 320 10.30 -2.53 3.24
C VAL A 320 10.47 -4.02 2.97
N MET A 321 10.98 -4.39 1.79
CA MET A 321 11.15 -5.79 1.37
C MET A 321 12.07 -6.60 2.29
N GLU A 322 13.20 -6.05 2.74
CA GLU A 322 14.11 -6.77 3.65
C GLU A 322 13.53 -6.97 5.07
N PRO A 323 12.94 -5.96 5.74
CA PRO A 323 12.19 -6.19 6.99
C PRO A 323 11.05 -7.22 6.86
N VAL A 324 10.37 -7.27 5.71
CA VAL A 324 9.34 -8.28 5.43
C VAL A 324 9.94 -9.69 5.40
N ARG A 325 11.06 -9.88 4.68
CA ARG A 325 11.83 -11.13 4.69
C ARG A 325 12.19 -11.58 6.11
N GLN A 326 12.75 -10.66 6.91
CA GLN A 326 13.13 -10.95 8.30
C GLN A 326 11.94 -11.34 9.17
N ARG A 327 10.81 -10.63 9.04
CA ARG A 327 9.57 -10.92 9.78
C ARG A 327 8.99 -12.29 9.42
N MET A 328 8.93 -12.63 8.13
CA MET A 328 8.42 -13.94 7.69
C MET A 328 9.27 -15.09 8.23
N ILE A 329 10.60 -15.03 8.09
CA ILE A 329 11.50 -16.08 8.60
C ILE A 329 11.40 -16.22 10.13
N ALA A 330 11.29 -15.11 10.87
CA ALA A 330 11.10 -15.15 12.32
C ALA A 330 9.78 -15.83 12.73
N GLN A 331 8.69 -15.59 11.98
CA GLN A 331 7.40 -16.23 12.26
C GLN A 331 7.35 -17.69 11.81
N LEU A 332 7.98 -18.05 10.69
CA LEU A 332 8.12 -19.43 10.25
C LEU A 332 8.89 -20.28 11.27
N ARG A 333 9.99 -19.75 11.84
CA ARG A 333 10.71 -20.42 12.95
C ARG A 333 9.80 -20.68 14.14
N ARG A 334 9.07 -19.67 14.63
CA ARG A 334 8.13 -19.78 15.77
C ARG A 334 7.00 -20.77 15.50
N ALA A 335 6.43 -20.75 14.29
CA ALA A 335 5.37 -21.67 13.88
C ALA A 335 5.88 -23.12 13.73
N GLU A 336 7.08 -23.31 13.20
CA GLU A 336 7.74 -24.62 13.07
C GLU A 336 8.03 -25.24 14.43
N GLU A 337 8.62 -24.47 15.37
CA GLU A 337 8.85 -24.89 16.75
C GLU A 337 7.55 -25.30 17.47
N ALA A 338 6.42 -24.66 17.12
CA ALA A 338 5.10 -24.95 17.65
C ALA A 338 4.30 -26.00 16.83
N GLY A 339 4.89 -26.61 15.80
CA GLY A 339 4.22 -27.59 14.93
C GLY A 339 3.00 -27.04 14.17
N ARG A 340 3.03 -25.76 13.81
CA ARG A 340 1.91 -25.04 13.17
C ARG A 340 2.12 -24.90 11.67
N ALA A 341 1.07 -25.16 10.89
CA ALA A 341 1.04 -24.86 9.46
C ALA A 341 0.93 -23.34 9.23
N LEU A 342 2.04 -22.71 8.85
CA LEU A 342 2.15 -21.31 8.44
C LEU A 342 2.80 -21.24 7.05
N SER A 343 2.19 -20.49 6.14
CA SER A 343 2.63 -20.29 4.76
C SER A 343 2.60 -18.80 4.38
N PHE A 344 3.65 -18.31 3.75
CA PHE A 344 3.69 -16.98 3.14
C PHE A 344 3.94 -17.09 1.63
N LEU A 345 3.14 -16.40 0.83
CA LEU A 345 3.35 -16.23 -0.60
C LEU A 345 3.85 -14.80 -0.84
N LEU A 346 5.18 -14.62 -0.84
CA LEU A 346 5.80 -13.33 -1.11
C LEU A 346 5.75 -13.03 -2.61
N VAL A 347 5.03 -11.97 -3.00
CA VAL A 347 4.92 -11.49 -4.39
C VAL A 347 5.73 -10.20 -4.51
N VAL A 348 6.78 -10.20 -5.33
CA VAL A 348 7.70 -9.05 -5.52
C VAL A 348 8.19 -8.97 -6.97
N PRO A 349 8.54 -7.78 -7.49
CA PRO A 349 9.15 -7.66 -8.82
C PRO A 349 10.53 -8.35 -8.84
N GLU A 350 10.86 -8.99 -9.96
CA GLU A 350 12.15 -9.65 -10.19
C GLU A 350 13.25 -8.65 -10.55
N TRP A 351 13.58 -7.77 -9.60
CA TRP A 351 14.66 -6.80 -9.75
C TRP A 351 16.02 -7.48 -9.57
N ARG A 352 16.73 -7.67 -10.70
CA ARG A 352 18.05 -8.32 -10.79
C ARG A 352 19.20 -7.42 -11.24
N ASN A 353 18.93 -6.19 -11.68
CA ASN A 353 19.96 -5.21 -12.05
C ASN A 353 19.76 -3.85 -11.32
N PRO A 354 20.35 -3.66 -10.12
CA PRO A 354 21.01 -4.67 -9.28
C PRO A 354 20.01 -5.65 -8.66
N VAL A 355 20.50 -6.80 -8.16
CA VAL A 355 19.67 -7.74 -7.39
C VAL A 355 19.35 -7.14 -6.03
N THR A 356 18.06 -7.04 -5.68
CA THR A 356 17.68 -6.51 -4.36
C THR A 356 18.23 -7.39 -3.23
N PRO A 357 18.60 -6.82 -2.07
CA PRO A 357 19.08 -7.59 -0.93
C PRO A 357 18.07 -8.63 -0.43
N CYS A 358 16.77 -8.37 -0.59
CA CYS A 358 15.71 -9.31 -0.25
C CYS A 358 15.76 -10.58 -1.13
N ILE A 359 15.79 -10.41 -2.46
CA ILE A 359 15.89 -11.52 -3.43
C ILE A 359 17.20 -12.30 -3.21
N ALA A 360 18.34 -11.61 -3.17
CA ALA A 360 19.65 -12.24 -3.01
C ALA A 360 19.73 -13.09 -1.73
N ARG A 361 19.17 -12.61 -0.61
CA ARG A 361 19.17 -13.33 0.67
C ARG A 361 18.11 -14.41 0.78
N LEU A 362 17.04 -14.38 -0.02
CA LEU A 362 16.08 -15.48 -0.13
C LEU A 362 16.67 -16.64 -0.93
N GLU A 363 17.32 -16.33 -2.06
CA GLU A 363 17.92 -17.33 -2.95
C GLU A 363 19.21 -17.95 -2.36
N ALA A 364 19.92 -17.21 -1.49
CA ALA A 364 21.09 -17.68 -0.74
C ALA A 364 20.78 -18.10 0.71
N MET A 365 19.56 -18.54 1.03
CA MET A 365 19.27 -19.08 2.37
C MET A 365 19.93 -20.44 2.58
N GLU A 366 20.60 -20.61 3.73
CA GLU A 366 21.32 -21.82 4.09
C GLU A 366 20.85 -22.40 5.45
N GLY A 367 21.30 -23.62 5.74
CA GLY A 367 21.12 -24.26 7.04
C GLY A 367 19.65 -24.47 7.41
N ALA A 368 19.29 -24.09 8.64
CA ALA A 368 17.97 -24.36 9.19
C ALA A 368 16.83 -23.64 8.44
N ASP A 369 17.06 -22.41 7.93
CA ASP A 369 16.01 -21.62 7.29
C ASP A 369 15.76 -22.00 5.84
N ALA A 370 16.75 -22.59 5.15
CA ALA A 370 16.63 -23.00 3.75
C ALA A 370 15.43 -23.92 3.50
N ARG A 371 15.09 -24.77 4.50
CA ARG A 371 13.91 -25.66 4.44
C ARG A 371 12.58 -24.93 4.28
N PHE A 372 12.51 -23.66 4.70
CA PHE A 372 11.28 -22.90 4.61
C PHE A 372 11.00 -22.44 3.18
N LEU A 373 12.00 -22.29 2.31
CA LEU A 373 11.77 -21.91 0.91
C LEU A 373 11.31 -23.13 0.10
N SER A 374 10.00 -23.35 0.05
CA SER A 374 9.39 -24.50 -0.63
C SER A 374 9.33 -24.32 -2.15
N ARG A 375 9.21 -23.08 -2.64
CA ARG A 375 9.21 -22.79 -4.09
C ARG A 375 9.65 -21.36 -4.42
N SER A 376 10.37 -21.20 -5.53
CA SER A 376 10.61 -19.92 -6.21
C SER A 376 9.97 -19.98 -7.60
N ILE A 377 9.13 -19.01 -7.94
CA ILE A 377 8.36 -18.99 -9.20
C ILE A 377 8.54 -17.63 -9.87
N SER A 378 9.33 -17.55 -10.95
CA SER A 378 9.33 -16.38 -11.84
C SER A 378 8.16 -16.47 -12.82
N VAL A 379 7.40 -15.38 -12.97
CA VAL A 379 6.34 -15.19 -13.97
C VAL A 379 6.76 -14.05 -14.90
N HIS A 380 6.83 -14.33 -16.20
CA HIS A 380 7.40 -13.40 -17.18
C HIS A 380 6.49 -12.16 -17.38
N ARG A 381 7.07 -10.99 -17.69
CA ARG A 381 6.34 -9.70 -17.82
C ARG A 381 5.19 -9.69 -18.82
N GLU A 382 5.24 -10.57 -19.83
CA GLU A 382 4.15 -10.72 -20.80
C GLU A 382 3.06 -11.72 -20.34
N GLU A 383 3.36 -12.53 -19.33
CA GLU A 383 2.48 -13.57 -18.76
C GLU A 383 1.76 -13.12 -17.49
N HIS A 384 1.91 -11.86 -17.05
CA HIS A 384 1.22 -11.36 -15.86
C HIS A 384 0.81 -9.88 -15.96
N CYS A 385 -0.02 -9.48 -15.00
CA CYS A 385 -0.47 -8.11 -14.81
C CYS A 385 -0.76 -7.86 -13.33
N TYR A 386 -0.87 -6.59 -12.95
CA TYR A 386 -1.32 -6.17 -11.62
C TYR A 386 -2.55 -5.28 -11.72
N SER A 387 -3.27 -5.13 -10.61
CA SER A 387 -4.26 -4.08 -10.40
C SER A 387 -3.60 -2.84 -9.78
N ASP A 388 -3.77 -1.68 -10.39
CA ASP A 388 -3.28 -0.40 -9.88
C ASP A 388 -3.81 -0.10 -8.45
N GLY A 389 -2.97 0.47 -7.58
CA GLY A 389 -3.36 0.84 -6.20
C GLY A 389 -4.54 1.84 -6.13
N PHE A 390 -4.72 2.66 -7.16
CA PHE A 390 -5.87 3.56 -7.35
C PHE A 390 -7.04 2.91 -8.08
N GLN A 391 -7.16 1.57 -8.09
CA GLN A 391 -8.29 0.86 -8.68
C GLN A 391 -9.68 1.33 -8.19
N HIS A 392 -9.75 1.96 -7.01
CA HIS A 392 -10.94 2.61 -6.48
C HIS A 392 -11.38 3.87 -7.27
N CYS A 393 -10.50 4.46 -8.08
CA CYS A 393 -10.74 5.62 -8.94
C CYS A 393 -10.72 5.28 -10.45
N LEU A 394 -10.18 4.12 -10.84
CA LEU A 394 -9.85 3.81 -12.23
C LEU A 394 -10.88 2.89 -12.89
N LYS A 395 -11.48 3.32 -14.01
CA LYS A 395 -12.40 2.48 -14.81
C LYS A 395 -11.74 1.24 -15.41
N GLN A 396 -10.42 1.26 -15.57
CA GLN A 396 -9.55 0.11 -15.88
C GLN A 396 -8.36 0.17 -14.93
N SER A 397 -8.23 -0.85 -14.09
CA SER A 397 -7.14 -0.96 -13.10
C SER A 397 -6.05 -1.94 -13.51
N LEU A 398 -6.32 -2.88 -14.42
CA LEU A 398 -5.32 -3.85 -14.85
C LEU A 398 -4.24 -3.18 -15.72
N PHE A 399 -2.97 -3.45 -15.43
CA PHE A 399 -1.83 -3.02 -16.23
C PHE A 399 -0.75 -4.11 -16.28
N ARG A 400 0.00 -4.19 -17.39
CA ARG A 400 1.17 -5.06 -17.51
C ARG A 400 2.42 -4.32 -17.01
N PRO A 401 3.19 -4.87 -16.06
CA PRO A 401 4.44 -4.25 -15.59
C PRO A 401 5.56 -4.39 -16.63
N VAL A 402 6.73 -3.81 -16.34
CA VAL A 402 7.93 -3.89 -17.21
C VAL A 402 8.93 -4.96 -16.79
N HIS A 403 8.84 -5.45 -15.55
CA HIS A 403 9.69 -6.50 -14.99
C HIS A 403 8.91 -7.82 -14.90
N ASN A 404 9.64 -8.93 -14.78
CA ASN A 404 9.09 -10.21 -14.34
C ASN A 404 8.66 -10.10 -12.85
N THR A 405 7.83 -11.03 -12.37
CA THR A 405 7.42 -11.12 -10.95
C THR A 405 7.89 -12.42 -10.35
N MET A 406 8.48 -12.37 -9.16
CA MET A 406 8.75 -13.54 -8.33
C MET A 406 7.61 -13.78 -7.35
N VAL A 407 7.16 -15.03 -7.27
CA VAL A 407 6.41 -15.57 -6.14
C VAL A 407 7.32 -16.54 -5.38
N TYR A 408 7.75 -16.16 -4.18
CA TYR A 408 8.45 -17.04 -3.26
C TYR A 408 7.44 -17.63 -2.27
N VAL A 409 7.38 -18.95 -2.21
CA VAL A 409 6.52 -19.68 -1.28
C VAL A 409 7.38 -20.13 -0.11
N LEU A 410 7.13 -19.55 1.07
CA LEU A 410 7.81 -19.89 2.31
C LEU A 410 6.87 -20.59 3.28
N GLN A 411 7.17 -21.83 3.68
CA GLN A 411 6.26 -22.68 4.44
C GLN A 411 6.98 -23.38 5.60
N THR A 412 6.28 -23.54 6.73
CA THR A 412 6.64 -24.55 7.73
C THR A 412 6.44 -25.96 7.16
N THR A 413 7.08 -26.98 7.75
CA THR A 413 6.94 -28.38 7.33
C THR A 413 5.47 -28.80 7.27
N ALA A 414 4.68 -28.43 8.30
CA ALA A 414 3.24 -28.71 8.36
C ALA A 414 2.42 -27.92 7.31
N ALA A 415 2.89 -26.76 6.85
CA ALA A 415 2.23 -26.02 5.77
C ALA A 415 2.59 -26.57 4.39
N ALA A 416 3.83 -27.02 4.17
CA ALA A 416 4.23 -27.68 2.93
C ALA A 416 3.47 -29.00 2.69
N GLU A 417 3.17 -29.74 3.77
CA GLU A 417 2.29 -30.92 3.70
C GLU A 417 0.82 -30.55 3.42
N LYS A 418 0.29 -29.50 4.07
CA LYS A 418 -1.11 -29.03 3.92
C LYS A 418 -1.37 -28.37 2.56
N TRP A 419 -0.39 -27.65 2.02
CA TRP A 419 -0.48 -26.84 0.81
C TRP A 419 0.79 -26.98 -0.05
N PRO A 420 1.03 -28.15 -0.66
CA PRO A 420 2.22 -28.39 -1.47
C PRO A 420 2.25 -27.51 -2.73
N PHE A 421 3.46 -27.21 -3.22
CA PHE A 421 3.70 -26.47 -4.48
C PHE A 421 4.46 -27.34 -5.49
N ASP A 422 3.74 -28.34 -6.02
CA ASP A 422 4.19 -29.15 -7.16
C ASP A 422 4.19 -28.37 -8.49
N ASP A 423 4.81 -28.95 -9.51
CA ASP A 423 4.95 -28.33 -10.83
C ASP A 423 3.60 -28.08 -11.52
N ALA A 424 2.56 -28.88 -11.23
CA ALA A 424 1.24 -28.73 -11.82
C ALA A 424 0.50 -27.51 -11.23
N ARG A 425 0.62 -27.28 -9.92
CA ARG A 425 0.14 -26.06 -9.24
C ARG A 425 0.89 -24.83 -9.74
N VAL A 426 2.21 -24.90 -9.89
CA VAL A 426 3.01 -23.79 -10.47
C VAL A 426 2.57 -23.46 -11.89
N ALA A 427 2.34 -24.47 -12.74
CA ALA A 427 1.82 -24.26 -14.10
C ALA A 427 0.40 -23.68 -14.11
N SER A 428 -0.48 -24.15 -13.21
CA SER A 428 -1.85 -23.64 -13.05
C SER A 428 -1.89 -22.16 -12.62
N LEU A 429 -1.02 -21.76 -11.68
CA LEU A 429 -0.87 -20.35 -11.27
C LEU A 429 -0.44 -19.48 -12.46
N LYS A 430 0.61 -19.89 -13.19
CA LYS A 430 1.10 -19.16 -14.37
C LYS A 430 0.02 -19.02 -15.44
N ALA A 431 -0.66 -20.11 -15.78
CA ALA A 431 -1.74 -20.11 -16.77
C ALA A 431 -2.91 -19.19 -16.34
N THR A 432 -3.25 -19.19 -15.05
CA THR A 432 -4.27 -18.29 -14.48
C THR A 432 -3.85 -16.83 -14.63
N TRP A 433 -2.61 -16.49 -14.25
CA TRP A 433 -2.12 -15.11 -14.35
C TRP A 433 -2.03 -14.61 -15.80
N ALA A 434 -1.57 -15.46 -16.72
CA ALA A 434 -1.49 -15.15 -18.15
C ALA A 434 -2.88 -14.90 -18.76
N ALA A 435 -3.88 -15.67 -18.35
CA ALA A 435 -5.26 -15.46 -18.78
C ALA A 435 -5.82 -14.10 -18.32
N VAL A 436 -5.42 -13.58 -17.16
CA VAL A 436 -5.77 -12.21 -16.71
C VAL A 436 -4.92 -11.15 -17.41
N ALA A 437 -3.64 -11.42 -17.66
CA ALA A 437 -2.75 -10.51 -18.39
C ALA A 437 -3.25 -10.23 -19.81
N ALA A 438 -3.91 -11.19 -20.44
CA ALA A 438 -4.56 -11.03 -21.74
C ALA A 438 -5.68 -9.96 -21.73
N GLU A 439 -6.36 -9.75 -20.60
CA GLU A 439 -7.39 -8.71 -20.41
C GLU A 439 -6.79 -7.30 -20.15
N ALA A 440 -5.53 -7.25 -19.71
CA ALA A 440 -4.83 -5.99 -19.46
C ALA A 440 -4.32 -5.35 -20.77
N PRO A 441 -4.40 -4.02 -20.92
CA PRO A 441 -3.86 -3.32 -22.08
C PRO A 441 -2.34 -3.53 -22.19
N PRO A 442 -1.77 -3.56 -23.42
CA PRO A 442 -0.32 -3.59 -23.61
C PRO A 442 0.37 -2.42 -22.91
N ASN A 443 1.56 -2.66 -22.36
CA ASN A 443 2.34 -1.60 -21.71
C ASN A 443 2.92 -0.63 -22.77
N PRO A 444 2.60 0.67 -22.74
CA PRO A 444 3.02 1.60 -23.79
C PRO A 444 4.55 1.74 -23.96
N LEU A 445 5.33 1.54 -22.89
CA LEU A 445 6.80 1.57 -22.96
C LEU A 445 7.32 0.31 -23.66
N ILE A 446 6.81 -0.87 -23.32
CA ILE A 446 7.17 -2.13 -24.00
C ILE A 446 6.84 -2.06 -25.49
N GLU A 447 5.67 -1.53 -25.84
CA GLU A 447 5.25 -1.36 -27.23
C GLU A 447 6.11 -0.31 -27.98
N ALA A 448 6.59 0.73 -27.31
CA ALA A 448 7.56 1.67 -27.88
C ALA A 448 8.93 1.03 -28.11
N ILE A 449 9.42 0.21 -27.16
CA ILE A 449 10.67 -0.55 -27.30
C ILE A 449 10.59 -1.51 -28.49
N LYS A 450 9.48 -2.26 -28.61
CA LYS A 450 9.24 -3.19 -29.73
C LYS A 450 9.22 -2.52 -31.11
N ARG A 451 8.79 -1.25 -31.19
CA ARG A 451 8.83 -0.46 -32.44
C ARG A 451 10.18 0.20 -32.72
N GLY A 452 11.11 0.21 -31.76
CA GLY A 452 12.36 0.96 -31.85
C GLY A 452 12.23 2.45 -31.52
N ASP A 453 11.09 2.89 -30.97
CA ASP A 453 10.79 4.31 -30.69
C ASP A 453 11.55 4.87 -29.46
N VAL A 454 12.38 4.07 -28.80
CA VAL A 454 13.05 4.43 -27.53
C VAL A 454 14.55 4.58 -27.73
N GLU A 455 14.97 5.81 -28.01
CA GLU A 455 16.37 6.25 -27.94
C GLU A 455 16.97 6.03 -26.54
N GLU A 456 18.27 5.77 -26.48
CA GLU A 456 19.05 5.75 -25.24
C GLU A 456 19.19 7.16 -24.67
N ARG A 457 18.18 7.58 -23.90
CA ARG A 457 18.23 8.80 -23.08
C ARG A 457 18.30 8.41 -21.61
N GLY A 458 19.30 8.97 -20.92
CA GLY A 458 19.53 8.75 -19.49
C GLY A 458 18.34 9.15 -18.60
N GLY A 459 18.36 8.65 -17.36
CA GLY A 459 17.29 8.82 -16.38
C GLY A 459 16.19 7.75 -16.47
N ARG A 460 15.18 7.86 -15.60
CA ARG A 460 14.19 6.81 -15.29
C ARG A 460 13.50 6.13 -16.49
N ARG A 461 13.31 6.79 -17.64
CA ARG A 461 12.77 6.15 -18.86
C ARG A 461 13.79 5.25 -19.57
N GLY A 462 15.07 5.60 -19.56
CA GLY A 462 16.16 4.74 -20.01
C GLY A 462 16.29 3.50 -19.14
N HIS A 463 16.33 3.67 -17.81
CA HIS A 463 16.45 2.56 -16.86
C HIS A 463 15.26 1.58 -16.95
N LEU A 464 14.03 2.08 -17.07
CA LEU A 464 12.85 1.23 -17.29
C LEU A 464 12.85 0.54 -18.67
N ALA A 465 13.53 1.12 -19.68
CA ALA A 465 13.66 0.52 -21.00
C ALA A 465 14.80 -0.52 -21.05
N GLU A 466 15.89 -0.29 -20.33
CA GLU A 466 16.98 -1.24 -20.10
C GLU A 466 16.46 -2.46 -19.35
N ALA A 467 15.81 -2.28 -18.20
CA ALA A 467 15.20 -3.38 -17.44
C ALA A 467 14.15 -4.16 -18.26
N ALA A 468 13.42 -3.49 -19.16
CA ALA A 468 12.47 -4.12 -20.08
C ALA A 468 13.13 -4.87 -21.26
N ARG A 469 14.40 -4.59 -21.57
CA ARG A 469 15.23 -5.33 -22.54
C ARG A 469 15.98 -6.49 -21.88
N GLU A 470 16.34 -6.37 -20.60
CA GLU A 470 17.06 -7.38 -19.82
C GLU A 470 16.17 -8.47 -19.21
N SER A 471 14.91 -8.14 -18.88
CA SER A 471 13.92 -9.10 -18.36
C SER A 471 13.49 -10.14 -19.40
#